data_AF-A0A1Q7SQ28-F1
#
_entry.id   AF-A0A1Q7SQ28-F1
#
_cell.length_a   1.000
_cell.length_b   1.000
_cell.length_c   1.000
_cell.angle_alpha   90.00
_cell.angle_beta   90.00
_cell.angle_gamma   90.00
#
_symmetry.space_group_name_H-M   'P 1'
#
loop_
_entity.id
_entity.type
_entity.pdbx_description
1 polymer ?
#
loop_
_entity_poly.entity_id
_entity_poly.type
_entity_poly.pdbx_seq_one_letter_code
_entity_poly.pdbx_strand_id
1 'polypeptide(L)'
;MVHYRFPPASAYRLNRCLFALKSDDAFRSRFRADARAAMREMELDDADAAALLRGERDALVARGAHPYLVFMADLRLRMEREAVTFEYF
;
A
#
# COMPACT_ATOMS: atom_id res chain seq x y z
N MET A 1 -7.36 -20.23 -4.50
CA MET A 1 -6.46 -19.99 -3.35
C MET A 1 -5.16 -19.42 -3.89
N VAL A 2 -4.85 -18.16 -3.57
CA VAL A 2 -3.61 -17.51 -4.06
C VAL A 2 -2.46 -17.94 -3.15
N HIS A 3 -1.46 -18.61 -3.70
CA HIS A 3 -0.22 -18.91 -2.99
C HIS A 3 0.80 -17.83 -3.32
N TYR A 4 1.41 -17.24 -2.29
CA TYR A 4 2.52 -16.32 -2.46
C TYR A 4 3.69 -17.04 -3.14
N ARG A 5 4.24 -16.42 -4.18
CA ARG A 5 5.45 -16.84 -4.87
C ARG A 5 6.52 -15.78 -4.65
N PHE A 6 7.79 -16.19 -4.71
CA PHE A 6 8.88 -15.21 -4.70
C PHE A 6 8.63 -14.14 -5.78
N PRO A 7 8.72 -12.85 -5.44
CA PRO A 7 8.20 -11.80 -6.30
C PRO A 7 8.99 -11.69 -7.60
N PRO A 8 8.32 -11.49 -8.74
CA PRO A 8 9.00 -11.11 -9.97
C PRO A 8 9.63 -9.72 -9.81
N ALA A 9 10.66 -9.41 -10.61
CA ALA A 9 11.31 -8.09 -10.58
C ALA A 9 10.31 -6.93 -10.80
N SER A 10 9.24 -7.16 -11.57
CA SER A 10 8.16 -6.20 -11.78
C SER A 10 7.43 -5.81 -10.48
N ALA A 11 7.35 -6.71 -9.50
CA ALA A 11 6.69 -6.45 -8.22
C ALA A 11 7.55 -5.64 -7.25
N TYR A 12 8.79 -5.27 -7.61
CA TYR A 12 9.68 -4.50 -6.74
C TYR A 12 9.06 -3.16 -6.34
N ARG A 13 8.51 -2.40 -7.30
CA ARG A 13 7.91 -1.09 -7.05
C ARG A 13 6.70 -1.19 -6.11
N LEU A 14 5.83 -2.18 -6.36
CA LEU A 14 4.70 -2.47 -5.50
C LEU A 14 5.14 -2.77 -4.06
N ASN A 15 6.10 -3.67 -3.88
CA ASN A 15 6.61 -4.01 -2.55
C ASN A 15 7.32 -2.83 -1.87
N ARG A 16 8.04 -2.00 -2.62
CA ARG A 16 8.67 -0.78 -2.11
C ARG A 16 7.62 0.24 -1.64
N CYS A 17 6.52 0.42 -2.39
CA CYS A 17 5.41 1.29 -2.00
C CYS A 17 4.71 0.78 -0.72
N LEU A 18 4.41 -0.52 -0.64
CA LEU A 18 3.82 -1.13 0.55
C LEU A 18 4.75 -1.01 1.77
N PHE A 19 6.05 -1.16 1.57
CA PHE A 19 7.04 -0.93 2.62
C PHE A 19 7.07 0.53 3.09
N ALA A 20 7.02 1.50 2.17
CA ALA A 20 6.94 2.92 2.50
C ALA A 20 5.66 3.23 3.31
N LEU A 21 4.50 2.71 2.91
CA LEU A 21 3.27 2.81 3.71
C LEU A 21 3.46 2.24 5.11
N LYS A 22 4.08 1.06 5.24
CA LYS A 22 4.33 0.44 6.54
C LYS A 22 5.25 1.27 7.45
N SER A 23 6.29 1.91 6.89
CA SER A 23 7.47 2.33 7.66
C SER A 23 7.84 3.81 7.56
N ASP A 24 7.24 4.59 6.66
CA ASP A 24 7.54 6.00 6.44
C ASP A 24 6.29 6.87 6.68
N ASP A 25 6.32 7.61 7.78
CA ASP A 25 5.23 8.49 8.22
C ASP A 25 5.06 9.68 7.27
N ALA A 26 6.16 10.21 6.72
CA ALA A 26 6.11 11.30 5.75
C ALA A 26 5.50 10.84 4.43
N PHE A 27 5.82 9.63 3.99
CA PHE A 27 5.19 9.01 2.82
C PHE A 27 3.69 8.79 3.05
N ARG A 28 3.29 8.26 4.22
CA ARG A 28 1.85 8.09 4.53
C ARG A 28 1.10 9.43 4.56
N SER A 29 1.71 10.49 5.09
CA SER A 29 1.15 11.83 5.04
C SER A 29 0.91 12.31 3.59
N ARG A 30 1.89 12.15 2.70
CA ARG A 30 1.73 12.45 1.26
C ARG A 30 0.67 11.57 0.60
N PHE A 31 0.69 10.27 0.87
CA PHE A 31 -0.28 9.32 0.35
C PHE A 31 -1.72 9.66 0.78
N ARG A 32 -1.91 10.15 2.01
CA ARG A 32 -3.22 10.60 2.47
C ARG A 32 -3.67 11.88 1.81
N ALA A 33 -2.76 12.82 1.56
CA ALA A 33 -3.07 14.06 0.88
C ALA A 33 -3.45 13.82 -0.60
N ASP A 34 -2.67 13.00 -1.30
CA ASP A 34 -2.95 12.55 -2.66
C ASP A 34 -2.28 11.18 -2.93
N ALA A 35 -3.06 10.11 -2.81
CA ALA A 35 -2.58 8.75 -2.98
C ALA A 35 -2.08 8.49 -4.41
N ARG A 36 -2.71 9.09 -5.42
CA ARG A 36 -2.32 8.92 -6.82
C ARG A 36 -1.01 9.64 -7.12
N ALA A 37 -0.78 10.83 -6.58
CA ALA A 37 0.51 11.51 -6.67
C ALA A 37 1.61 10.71 -5.97
N ALA A 38 1.39 10.28 -4.72
CA ALA A 38 2.38 9.52 -3.96
C ALA A 38 2.76 8.19 -4.61
N MET A 39 1.80 7.47 -5.22
CA MET A 39 2.10 6.23 -5.96
C MET A 39 2.86 6.50 -7.27
N ARG A 40 2.61 7.63 -7.94
CA ARG A 40 3.38 8.04 -9.14
C ARG A 40 4.84 8.38 -8.81
N GLU A 41 5.11 8.99 -7.65
CA GLU A 41 6.49 9.19 -7.15
C GLU A 41 7.26 7.87 -7.01
N MET A 42 6.54 6.77 -6.74
CA MET A 42 7.07 5.43 -6.59
C MET A 42 7.04 4.61 -7.89
N GLU A 43 6.65 5.25 -9.01
CA GLU A 43 6.51 4.64 -10.33
C GLU A 43 5.57 3.41 -10.34
N LEU A 44 4.55 3.39 -9.48
CA LEU A 44 3.54 2.33 -9.50
C LEU A 44 2.74 2.41 -10.81
N ASP A 45 2.48 1.24 -11.42
CA ASP A 45 1.58 1.17 -12.55
C ASP A 45 0.11 1.40 -12.12
N ASP A 46 -0.74 1.71 -13.09
CA ASP A 46 -2.15 2.05 -12.81
C ASP A 46 -2.95 0.89 -12.20
N ALA A 47 -2.57 -0.36 -12.50
CA ALA A 47 -3.25 -1.54 -12.01
C ALA A 47 -2.90 -1.83 -10.54
N ASP A 48 -1.61 -1.73 -10.19
CA ASP A 48 -1.11 -1.79 -8.81
C ASP A 48 -1.73 -0.66 -7.98
N ALA A 49 -1.73 0.55 -8.53
CA ALA A 49 -2.32 1.72 -7.86
C ALA A 49 -3.82 1.53 -7.63
N ALA A 50 -4.56 1.02 -8.61
CA ALA A 50 -5.98 0.75 -8.46
C ALA A 50 -6.26 -0.35 -7.43
N ALA A 51 -5.50 -1.45 -7.45
CA ALA A 51 -5.65 -2.55 -6.49
C ALA A 51 -5.33 -2.09 -5.05
N LEU A 52 -4.30 -1.25 -4.88
CA LEU A 52 -3.91 -0.69 -3.59
C LEU A 52 -5.00 0.25 -3.04
N LEU A 53 -5.54 1.14 -3.89
CA LEU A 53 -6.62 2.05 -3.49
C LEU A 53 -7.92 1.34 -3.10
N ARG A 54 -8.25 0.25 -3.77
CA ARG A 54 -9.46 -0.54 -3.49
C ARG A 54 -9.27 -1.54 -2.34
N GLY A 55 -8.05 -1.71 -1.84
CA GLY A 55 -7.74 -2.70 -0.80
C GLY A 55 -7.90 -4.14 -1.27
N GLU A 56 -7.72 -4.41 -2.57
CA GLU A 56 -7.89 -5.74 -3.18
C GLU A 56 -6.68 -6.63 -2.83
N ARG A 57 -6.64 -7.16 -1.60
CA ARG A 57 -5.49 -7.92 -1.07
C ARG A 57 -5.08 -9.09 -1.97
N ASP A 58 -6.05 -9.88 -2.43
CA ASP A 58 -5.77 -11.04 -3.29
C ASP A 58 -5.21 -10.62 -4.65
N ALA A 59 -5.68 -9.49 -5.20
CA ALA A 59 -5.15 -8.95 -6.44
C ALA A 59 -3.71 -8.47 -6.28
N LEU A 60 -3.39 -7.80 -5.16
CA LEU A 60 -2.03 -7.38 -4.83
C LEU A 60 -1.09 -8.59 -4.71
N VAL A 61 -1.50 -9.63 -3.99
CA VAL A 61 -0.68 -10.85 -3.81
C VAL A 61 -0.50 -11.59 -5.14
N ALA A 62 -1.55 -11.70 -5.96
CA ALA A 62 -1.45 -12.31 -7.29
C ALA A 62 -0.46 -11.58 -8.22
N ARG A 63 -0.24 -10.29 -7.98
CA ARG A 63 0.72 -9.43 -8.69
C ARG A 63 2.13 -9.44 -8.08
N GLY A 64 2.36 -10.24 -7.03
CA GLY A 64 3.66 -10.41 -6.39
C GLY A 64 3.87 -9.53 -5.16
N ALA A 65 2.84 -8.90 -4.61
CA ALA A 65 2.95 -8.24 -3.32
C ALA A 65 3.22 -9.26 -2.21
N HIS A 66 4.12 -8.91 -1.30
CA HIS A 66 4.39 -9.68 -0.11
C HIS A 66 3.19 -9.60 0.86
N PRO A 67 2.54 -10.72 1.25
CA PRO A 67 1.31 -10.69 2.06
C PRO A 67 1.44 -9.91 3.37
N TYR A 68 2.59 -10.05 4.05
CA TYR A 68 2.89 -9.25 5.23
C TYR A 68 2.90 -7.73 4.97
N LEU A 69 3.46 -7.26 3.85
CA LEU A 69 3.49 -5.83 3.53
C LEU A 69 2.08 -5.32 3.18
N VAL A 70 1.28 -6.11 2.48
CA VAL A 70 -0.14 -5.80 2.20
C VAL A 70 -0.90 -5.61 3.51
N PHE A 71 -0.77 -6.57 4.44
CA PHE A 71 -1.41 -6.49 5.75
C PHE A 71 -0.96 -5.26 6.56
N MET A 72 0.35 -5.04 6.65
CA MET A 72 0.91 -3.95 7.46
C MET A 72 0.61 -2.56 6.89
N ALA A 73 0.62 -2.40 5.56
CA ALA A 73 0.27 -1.14 4.92
C ALA A 73 -1.19 -0.78 5.20
N ASP A 74 -2.11 -1.73 5.02
CA ASP A 74 -3.54 -1.54 5.31
C ASP A 74 -3.79 -1.26 6.80
N LEU A 75 -3.12 -1.97 7.70
CA LEU A 75 -3.20 -1.70 9.14
C LEU A 75 -2.76 -0.27 9.48
N ARG A 76 -1.62 0.20 8.94
CA ARG A 76 -1.11 1.55 9.19
C ARG A 76 -2.04 2.64 8.68
N LEU A 77 -2.60 2.45 7.48
CA LEU A 77 -3.57 3.40 6.92
C LEU A 77 -4.86 3.46 7.75
N ARG A 78 -5.33 2.32 8.29
CA ARG A 78 -6.49 2.29 9.19
C ARG A 78 -6.22 3.00 10.52
N MET A 79 -5.06 2.74 11.14
CA MET A 79 -4.66 3.39 12.38
C MET A 79 -4.60 4.92 12.25
N GLU A 80 -4.06 5.44 11.15
CA GLU A 80 -4.02 6.90 10.94
C GLU A 80 -5.39 7.53 10.70
N ARG A 81 -6.32 6.80 10.07
CA ARG A 81 -7.69 7.25 9.93
C ARG A 81 -8.41 7.29 11.27
N GLU A 82 -8.22 6.27 12.10
CA GLU A 82 -8.85 6.17 13.42
C GLU A 82 -8.27 7.16 14.43
N ALA A 83 -6.96 7.42 14.41
CA ALA A 83 -6.32 8.45 15.24
C ALA A 83 -6.95 9.83 15.04
N VAL A 84 -7.29 10.17 13.78
CA VAL A 84 -7.97 11.43 13.47
C VAL A 84 -9.38 11.45 14.05
N THR A 85 -10.10 10.34 14.01
CA THR A 85 -11.47 10.27 14.52
C THR A 85 -11.54 10.54 16.03
N PHE A 86 -10.50 10.20 16.81
CA PHE A 86 -10.46 10.47 18.25
C PHE A 86 -10.18 11.93 18.62
N GLU A 87 -9.57 12.72 17.72
CA GLU A 87 -9.23 14.13 18.00
C GLU A 87 -10.41 15.11 17.80
N TYR A 88 -11.57 14.63 17.34
CA TYR A 88 -12.77 15.45 17.06
C TYR A 88 -13.94 15.20 18.04
N PHE A 89 -13.68 14.74 19.26
CA PHE A 89 -14.69 14.58 20.32
C PHE A 89 -14.31 15.31 21.60
#